data_AF-A0A7W1CT39-F1
#
_entry.id   AF-A0A7W1CT39-F1
#
_cell.length_a   1.000
_cell.length_b   1.000
_cell.length_c   1.000
_cell.angle_alpha   90.00
_cell.angle_beta   90.00
_cell.angle_gamma   90.00
#
_symmetry.space_group_name_H-M   'P 1'
#
loop_
_entity.id
_entity.type
_entity.pdbx_description
1 polymer ?
#
loop_
_entity_poly.entity_id
_entity_poly.type
_entity_poly.pdbx_seq_one_letter_code
_entity_poly.pdbx_strand_id
1 'polypeptide(L)'
;MRLHTRLFRSLFLAAAFLLPGGFAAAQNPPDTTRLLRFPTTNGEQIVFTYSGNLYTVEKEGGTARRLTSGPGYSSFPHFSPDGKQLAFTSQYDGNTEVYVMPGEGGEPKRLTTTATLGRDDISDRMGPNNIVMGWEKTQPRVVFRSRRTSFNSFIGDLETVGLDAELPQRLPVPHGGFVSFAPDDSKMAFNRVFREFRTWKHYRGGMADDIWVYDFKNQTTENLTNNPSQDICPMWGPDNRVYFASDRDGRMNLFSIEPGSKEAKQLTTFKDYDIKFPTIGKDAIVFEQAGQIWRYDLASSKATAVPIRIREDLASGRTAFVDASKHTESVNLAPDGQRAVVVARGDLFSVPAKDGAARALGKTSHAHERDAVWSPDGKWIAYNSDETGENELYVRAQDGKGQPQQLTKGADTYFYQPIWSPDSKKLLWSDRLQRLRYVDVASKAVTEMAQAKAF
;
A
#
# COMPACT_ATOMS: atom_id res chain seq x y z
N MET A 1 43.12 71.77 37.95
CA MET A 1 42.80 72.10 36.54
C MET A 1 42.24 70.84 35.90
N ARG A 2 40.95 70.87 35.49
CA ARG A 2 40.22 70.01 34.51
C ARG A 2 40.79 68.60 34.19
N LEU A 3 40.06 67.47 34.15
CA LEU A 3 38.64 67.17 34.02
C LEU A 3 38.44 65.66 34.32
N HIS A 4 37.20 65.27 34.60
CA HIS A 4 36.72 63.94 34.98
C HIS A 4 37.07 62.76 34.05
N THR A 5 37.22 61.57 34.64
CA THR A 5 36.92 60.30 33.97
C THR A 5 36.28 59.34 34.97
N ARG A 6 35.00 59.02 34.77
CA ARG A 6 34.22 58.02 35.53
C ARG A 6 34.49 56.64 34.92
N LEU A 7 35.00 55.69 35.70
CA LEU A 7 34.98 54.27 35.34
C LEU A 7 33.71 53.62 35.89
N PHE A 8 32.83 53.20 34.99
CA PHE A 8 31.68 52.36 35.27
C PHE A 8 32.14 50.92 35.56
N ARG A 9 31.66 50.34 36.66
CA ARG A 9 31.73 48.90 36.95
C ARG A 9 30.61 48.19 36.19
N SER A 10 30.96 47.30 35.27
CA SER A 10 30.03 46.41 34.59
C SER A 10 29.78 45.17 35.46
N LEU A 11 28.57 45.03 36.02
CA LEU A 11 28.09 43.76 36.55
C LEU A 11 27.73 42.84 35.38
N PHE A 12 28.40 41.69 35.28
CA PHE A 12 27.94 40.58 34.46
C PHE A 12 26.82 39.84 35.19
N LEU A 13 25.58 40.05 34.75
CA LEU A 13 24.43 39.19 35.10
C LEU A 13 24.48 37.96 34.17
N ALA A 14 24.74 36.78 34.72
CA ALA A 14 24.60 35.53 33.97
C ALA A 14 23.11 35.22 33.80
N ALA A 15 22.57 35.49 32.62
CA ALA A 15 21.23 35.05 32.23
C ALA A 15 21.29 33.55 31.88
N ALA A 16 20.70 32.72 32.73
CA ALA A 16 20.45 31.32 32.43
C ALA A 16 19.38 31.24 31.33
N PHE A 17 19.81 30.93 30.11
CA PHE A 17 18.89 30.57 29.02
C PHE A 17 18.28 29.19 29.32
N LEU A 18 17.03 29.19 29.78
CA LEU A 18 16.14 28.04 29.70
C LEU A 18 15.86 27.79 28.21
N LEU A 19 16.57 26.83 27.62
CA LEU A 19 16.24 26.31 26.29
C LEU A 19 14.86 25.63 26.36
N PRO A 20 13.88 26.03 25.53
CA PRO A 20 12.65 25.26 25.40
C PRO A 20 13.00 23.89 24.84
N GLY A 21 12.48 22.84 25.48
CA GLY A 21 12.72 21.44 25.14
C GLY A 21 12.54 21.20 23.64
N GLY A 22 13.64 20.86 22.98
CA GLY A 22 13.61 20.43 21.60
C GLY A 22 12.71 19.20 21.48
N PHE A 23 11.70 19.29 20.62
CA PHE A 23 11.02 18.12 20.12
C PHE A 23 12.08 17.19 19.53
N ALA A 24 12.29 16.04 20.17
CA ALA A 24 13.06 14.98 19.57
C ALA A 24 12.35 14.59 18.28
N ALA A 25 12.88 15.02 17.14
CA ALA A 25 12.60 14.36 15.88
C ALA A 25 12.92 12.88 16.13
N ALA A 26 11.91 12.01 15.99
CA ALA A 26 12.08 10.58 16.15
C ALA A 26 13.12 10.12 15.12
N GLN A 27 14.38 10.04 15.55
CA GLN A 27 15.45 9.45 14.75
C GLN A 27 15.04 8.00 14.52
N ASN A 28 14.82 7.65 13.26
CA ASN A 28 14.53 6.27 12.85
C ASN A 28 15.58 5.37 13.49
N PRO A 29 15.19 4.39 14.32
CA PRO A 29 16.17 3.47 14.88
C PRO A 29 16.85 2.76 13.70
N PRO A 30 18.19 2.80 13.58
CA PRO A 30 18.89 2.03 12.56
C PRO A 30 18.51 0.56 12.70
N ASP A 31 18.48 -0.17 11.58
CA ASP A 31 18.17 -1.61 11.55
C ASP A 31 16.72 -1.95 11.98
N THR A 32 15.72 -1.21 11.46
CA THR A 32 14.29 -1.56 11.62
C THR A 32 13.64 -1.93 10.30
N THR A 33 12.80 -2.96 10.32
CA THR A 33 12.04 -3.42 9.15
C THR A 33 10.92 -2.44 8.82
N ARG A 34 10.74 -2.15 7.52
CA ARG A 34 9.65 -1.31 6.98
C ARG A 34 8.64 -2.15 6.20
N LEU A 35 7.59 -1.49 5.70
CA LEU A 35 6.44 -2.10 5.02
C LEU A 35 5.62 -3.04 5.93
N LEU A 36 5.59 -2.71 7.22
CA LEU A 36 4.73 -3.37 8.21
C LEU A 36 3.32 -2.81 8.11
N ARG A 37 2.29 -3.66 8.03
CA ARG A 37 0.90 -3.23 7.76
C ARG A 37 -0.11 -3.88 8.71
N PHE A 38 -1.29 -3.29 8.82
CA PHE A 38 -2.46 -3.83 9.55
C PHE A 38 -2.14 -4.29 10.99
N PRO A 39 -1.61 -3.42 11.87
CA PRO A 39 -1.25 -3.82 13.22
C PRO A 39 -2.47 -3.97 14.14
N THR A 40 -2.38 -4.88 15.12
CA THR A 40 -3.29 -5.06 16.26
C THR A 40 -2.52 -5.35 17.54
N THR A 41 -3.11 -5.10 18.71
CA THR A 41 -2.46 -5.34 20.01
C THR A 41 -3.43 -5.85 21.06
N ASN A 42 -2.94 -6.72 21.95
CA ASN A 42 -3.64 -7.14 23.17
C ASN A 42 -3.10 -6.40 24.42
N GLY A 43 -2.19 -5.43 24.26
CA GLY A 43 -1.54 -4.68 25.33
C GLY A 43 -0.18 -5.25 25.79
N GLU A 44 0.16 -6.47 25.37
CA GLU A 44 1.46 -7.12 25.62
C GLU A 44 2.23 -7.33 24.32
N GLN A 45 1.53 -7.80 23.29
CA GLN A 45 2.07 -8.09 21.97
C GLN A 45 1.39 -7.24 20.90
N ILE A 46 2.09 -7.09 19.78
CA ILE A 46 1.60 -6.48 18.55
C ILE A 46 1.68 -7.53 17.44
N VAL A 47 0.55 -7.77 16.78
CA VAL A 47 0.48 -8.61 15.58
C VAL A 47 0.27 -7.74 14.36
N PHE A 48 0.97 -8.02 13.28
CA PHE A 48 0.92 -7.24 12.04
C PHE A 48 1.20 -8.12 10.83
N THR A 49 0.95 -7.56 9.65
CA THR A 49 1.21 -8.20 8.35
C THR A 49 2.54 -7.73 7.77
N TYR A 50 3.34 -8.67 7.29
CA TYR A 50 4.55 -8.44 6.52
C TYR A 50 4.73 -9.54 5.47
N SER A 51 5.08 -9.17 4.22
CA SER A 51 5.29 -10.13 3.12
C SER A 51 4.15 -11.16 2.98
N GLY A 52 2.91 -10.72 3.18
CA GLY A 52 1.71 -11.56 3.12
C GLY A 52 1.50 -12.54 4.28
N ASN A 53 2.23 -12.40 5.38
CA ASN A 53 2.11 -13.26 6.55
C ASN A 53 1.92 -12.44 7.82
N LEU A 54 1.35 -13.06 8.85
CA LEU A 54 1.23 -12.45 10.17
C LEU A 54 2.51 -12.69 10.97
N TYR A 55 2.95 -11.66 11.70
CA TYR A 55 4.06 -11.71 12.64
C TYR A 55 3.60 -11.13 13.98
N THR A 56 4.17 -11.62 15.07
CA THR A 56 4.02 -11.07 16.42
C THR A 56 5.34 -10.53 16.95
N VAL A 57 5.26 -9.50 17.79
CA VAL A 57 6.37 -8.92 18.53
C VAL A 57 5.86 -8.38 19.86
N GLU A 58 6.74 -8.28 20.86
CA GLU A 58 6.41 -7.58 22.11
C GLU A 58 6.10 -6.10 21.84
N LYS A 59 5.27 -5.48 22.69
CA LYS A 59 4.79 -4.10 22.50
C LYS A 59 5.90 -3.05 22.40
N GLU A 60 7.06 -3.32 23.00
CA GLU A 60 8.24 -2.45 22.97
C GLU A 60 9.16 -2.74 21.76
N GLY A 61 8.77 -3.68 20.89
CA GLY A 61 9.52 -4.09 19.72
C GLY A 61 10.49 -5.24 19.98
N GLY A 62 11.48 -5.39 19.10
CA GLY A 62 12.41 -6.51 19.10
C GLY A 62 12.37 -7.32 17.82
N THR A 63 12.76 -8.59 17.91
CA THR A 63 12.72 -9.52 16.77
C THR A 63 11.34 -10.14 16.69
N ALA A 64 10.64 -9.93 15.57
CA ALA A 64 9.32 -10.48 15.36
C ALA A 64 9.37 -11.96 14.96
N ARG A 65 8.35 -12.71 15.38
CA ARG A 65 8.16 -14.12 15.05
C ARG A 65 6.98 -14.28 14.09
N ARG A 66 7.18 -15.05 13.02
CA ARG A 66 6.12 -15.38 12.06
C ARG A 66 5.06 -16.29 12.70
N LEU A 67 3.78 -16.00 12.45
CA LEU A 67 2.63 -16.75 12.94
C LEU A 67 1.96 -17.60 11.84
N THR A 68 1.95 -17.13 10.59
CA THR A 68 1.32 -17.83 9.46
C THR A 68 2.33 -18.17 8.37
N SER A 69 2.10 -19.29 7.68
CA SER A 69 2.98 -19.75 6.58
C SER A 69 2.25 -20.47 5.45
N GLY A 70 0.91 -20.41 5.45
CA GLY A 70 0.09 -21.02 4.40
C GLY A 70 0.20 -20.33 3.05
N PRO A 71 -0.45 -20.92 2.03
CA PRO A 71 -0.54 -20.30 0.72
C PRO A 71 -1.34 -18.99 0.77
N GLY A 72 -1.02 -18.08 -0.16
CA GLY A 72 -1.68 -16.79 -0.31
C GLY A 72 -1.31 -15.78 0.78
N TYR A 73 -2.20 -14.81 1.01
CA TYR A 73 -1.99 -13.72 1.96
C TYR A 73 -2.77 -13.94 3.26
N SER A 74 -2.13 -13.68 4.40
CA SER A 74 -2.78 -13.47 5.71
C SER A 74 -2.65 -11.99 6.11
N SER A 75 -3.77 -11.36 6.49
CA SER A 75 -3.85 -9.93 6.79
C SER A 75 -5.00 -9.57 7.75
N PHE A 76 -5.13 -8.29 8.10
CA PHE A 76 -6.18 -7.77 9.00
C PHE A 76 -6.34 -8.57 10.31
N PRO A 77 -5.26 -8.78 11.08
CA PRO A 77 -5.35 -9.42 12.38
C PRO A 77 -6.11 -8.53 13.38
N HIS A 78 -6.94 -9.14 14.22
CA HIS A 78 -7.58 -8.49 15.38
C HIS A 78 -7.62 -9.45 16.56
N PHE A 79 -7.02 -9.05 17.68
CA PHE A 79 -7.16 -9.77 18.94
C PHE A 79 -8.60 -9.73 19.46
N SER A 80 -9.05 -10.82 20.07
CA SER A 80 -10.27 -10.84 20.88
C SER A 80 -10.13 -9.90 22.09
N PRO A 81 -11.24 -9.45 22.70
CA PRO A 81 -11.19 -8.54 23.85
C PRO A 81 -10.35 -9.05 25.03
N ASP A 82 -10.29 -10.37 25.22
CA ASP A 82 -9.48 -11.04 26.25
C ASP A 82 -8.05 -11.38 25.79
N GLY A 83 -7.70 -11.09 24.54
CA GLY A 83 -6.39 -11.35 23.94
C GLY A 83 -6.06 -12.81 23.63
N LYS A 84 -6.97 -13.75 23.94
CA LYS A 84 -6.71 -15.20 23.81
C LYS A 84 -6.85 -15.73 22.40
N GLN A 85 -7.62 -15.06 21.56
CA GLN A 85 -7.85 -15.42 20.17
C GLN A 85 -7.38 -14.30 19.25
N LEU A 86 -7.00 -14.69 18.04
CA LEU A 86 -6.61 -13.79 16.98
C LEU A 86 -7.42 -14.14 15.74
N ALA A 87 -8.36 -13.27 15.37
CA ALA A 87 -9.08 -13.38 14.11
C ALA A 87 -8.29 -12.68 13.01
N PHE A 88 -8.33 -13.21 11.80
CA PHE A 88 -7.62 -12.64 10.67
C PHE A 88 -8.21 -13.08 9.34
N THR A 89 -7.89 -12.33 8.31
CA THR A 89 -8.26 -12.61 6.92
C THR A 89 -7.16 -13.45 6.27
N SER A 90 -7.48 -14.60 5.67
CA SER A 90 -6.46 -15.46 5.04
C SER A 90 -6.94 -16.21 3.80
N GLN A 91 -6.00 -16.71 3.00
CA GLN A 91 -6.22 -17.47 1.77
C GLN A 91 -5.70 -18.92 1.83
N TYR A 92 -5.61 -19.50 3.05
CA TYR A 92 -5.15 -20.88 3.27
C TYR A 92 -5.81 -21.90 2.32
N ASP A 93 -7.11 -21.73 2.06
CA ASP A 93 -7.91 -22.61 1.21
C ASP A 93 -8.31 -21.96 -0.13
N GLY A 94 -7.51 -21.02 -0.63
CA GLY A 94 -7.70 -20.35 -1.94
C GLY A 94 -8.52 -19.06 -1.89
N ASN A 95 -9.74 -19.09 -1.34
CA ASN A 95 -10.56 -17.88 -1.17
C ASN A 95 -10.11 -17.09 0.07
N THR A 96 -10.31 -15.77 0.04
CA THR A 96 -10.06 -14.90 1.19
C THR A 96 -11.20 -15.00 2.20
N GLU A 97 -10.90 -15.57 3.36
CA GLU A 97 -11.89 -15.94 4.38
C GLU A 97 -11.45 -15.51 5.77
N VAL A 98 -12.39 -15.57 6.72
CA VAL A 98 -12.15 -15.32 8.13
C VAL A 98 -11.60 -16.59 8.78
N TYR A 99 -10.47 -16.45 9.47
CA TYR A 99 -9.84 -17.48 10.28
C TYR A 99 -9.67 -16.97 11.71
N VAL A 100 -9.51 -17.92 12.63
CA VAL A 100 -9.12 -17.66 14.01
C VAL A 100 -8.00 -18.61 14.42
N MET A 101 -7.11 -18.18 15.30
CA MET A 101 -6.12 -19.01 15.95
C MET A 101 -5.87 -18.51 17.38
N PRO A 102 -5.18 -19.27 18.25
CA PRO A 102 -4.75 -18.76 19.55
C PRO A 102 -3.93 -17.47 19.40
N GLY A 103 -4.05 -16.55 20.36
CA GLY A 103 -3.37 -15.24 20.33
C GLY A 103 -1.86 -15.32 20.24
N GLU A 104 -1.27 -16.37 20.82
CA GLU A 104 0.17 -16.67 20.76
C GLU A 104 0.59 -17.37 19.46
N GLY A 105 -0.36 -17.69 18.58
CA GLY A 105 -0.18 -18.54 17.40
C GLY A 105 -0.54 -20.00 17.65
N GLY A 106 -0.73 -20.74 16.58
CA GLY A 106 -1.17 -22.14 16.64
C GLY A 106 -1.87 -22.54 15.35
N GLU A 107 -2.63 -23.63 15.41
CA GLU A 107 -3.41 -24.12 14.28
C GLU A 107 -4.54 -23.14 13.92
N PRO A 108 -4.61 -22.63 12.68
CA PRO A 108 -5.68 -21.76 12.25
C PRO A 108 -6.95 -22.56 11.93
N LYS A 109 -8.09 -22.09 12.43
CA LYS A 109 -9.44 -22.59 12.12
C LYS A 109 -10.17 -21.61 11.20
N ARG A 110 -10.70 -22.10 10.09
CA ARG A 110 -11.57 -21.32 9.19
C ARG A 110 -12.96 -21.13 9.81
N LEU A 111 -13.49 -19.91 9.75
CA LEU A 111 -14.82 -19.56 10.26
C LEU A 111 -15.85 -19.30 9.15
N THR A 112 -15.42 -18.92 7.95
CA THR A 112 -16.35 -18.60 6.84
C THR A 112 -16.03 -19.39 5.58
N THR A 113 -17.08 -19.74 4.83
CA THR A 113 -16.96 -20.30 3.47
C THR A 113 -17.90 -19.54 2.55
N THR A 114 -17.34 -18.80 1.59
CA THR A 114 -18.06 -17.90 0.71
C THR A 114 -17.69 -18.16 -0.75
N ALA A 115 -18.66 -18.01 -1.65
CA ALA A 115 -18.40 -17.99 -3.07
C ALA A 115 -17.74 -16.66 -3.46
N THR A 116 -16.75 -16.70 -4.37
CA THR A 116 -16.10 -15.48 -4.85
C THR A 116 -16.81 -14.97 -6.10
N LEU A 117 -16.94 -13.64 -6.22
CA LEU A 117 -17.48 -12.98 -7.42
C LEU A 117 -16.36 -12.56 -8.39
N GLY A 118 -15.23 -13.29 -8.41
CA GLY A 118 -14.03 -12.92 -9.17
C GLY A 118 -13.31 -11.65 -8.66
N ARG A 119 -13.70 -11.12 -7.49
CA ARG A 119 -13.12 -9.93 -6.84
C ARG A 119 -12.59 -10.32 -5.47
N ASP A 120 -11.44 -11.00 -5.47
CA ASP A 120 -10.86 -11.52 -4.24
C ASP A 120 -9.35 -11.29 -4.15
N ASP A 121 -8.94 -10.11 -4.61
CA ASP A 121 -7.55 -9.66 -4.57
C ASP A 121 -7.37 -8.66 -3.42
N ILE A 122 -6.32 -8.83 -2.63
CA ILE A 122 -5.95 -7.90 -1.56
C ILE A 122 -5.56 -6.51 -2.10
N SER A 123 -5.11 -6.44 -3.35
CA SER A 123 -4.75 -5.21 -4.06
C SER A 123 -5.95 -4.52 -4.71
N ASP A 124 -7.12 -5.15 -4.73
CA ASP A 124 -8.34 -4.53 -5.24
C ASP A 124 -8.63 -3.22 -4.51
N ARG A 125 -9.10 -2.22 -5.26
CA ARG A 125 -9.43 -0.89 -4.72
C ARG A 125 -10.46 -0.93 -3.61
N MET A 126 -11.28 -1.98 -3.58
CA MET A 126 -12.33 -2.21 -2.61
C MET A 126 -11.94 -3.27 -1.56
N GLY A 127 -10.69 -3.72 -1.56
CA GLY A 127 -10.16 -4.81 -0.73
C GLY A 127 -10.63 -6.20 -1.19
N PRO A 128 -10.25 -7.28 -0.48
CA PRO A 128 -10.72 -8.63 -0.78
C PRO A 128 -12.18 -8.86 -0.36
N ASN A 129 -12.71 -10.06 -0.64
CA ASN A 129 -14.11 -10.38 -0.38
C ASN A 129 -14.48 -10.22 1.10
N ASN A 130 -13.76 -10.91 1.98
CA ASN A 130 -13.94 -10.86 3.43
C ASN A 130 -12.77 -10.13 4.10
N ILE A 131 -13.06 -9.20 5.01
CA ILE A 131 -12.06 -8.51 5.84
C ILE A 131 -12.51 -8.54 7.30
N VAL A 132 -11.70 -9.13 8.18
CA VAL A 132 -11.87 -9.01 9.63
C VAL A 132 -11.74 -7.56 10.07
N MET A 133 -12.73 -7.05 10.80
CA MET A 133 -12.79 -5.67 11.28
C MET A 133 -12.62 -5.56 12.80
N GLY A 134 -12.82 -6.66 13.53
CA GLY A 134 -12.72 -6.69 14.98
C GLY A 134 -13.57 -7.78 15.61
N TRP A 135 -14.04 -7.51 16.82
CA TRP A 135 -14.87 -8.41 17.63
C TRP A 135 -15.99 -7.63 18.30
N GLU A 136 -17.10 -8.32 18.57
CA GLU A 136 -18.01 -7.95 19.66
C GLU A 136 -17.22 -7.99 21.00
N LYS A 137 -17.58 -7.15 21.97
CA LYS A 137 -16.83 -6.97 23.22
C LYS A 137 -17.21 -7.97 24.29
N THR A 138 -18.48 -8.35 24.33
CA THR A 138 -19.09 -9.20 25.36
C THR A 138 -19.32 -10.63 24.89
N GLN A 139 -19.30 -10.87 23.57
CA GLN A 139 -19.48 -12.18 22.95
C GLN A 139 -18.26 -12.54 22.10
N PRO A 140 -17.89 -13.83 22.01
CA PRO A 140 -16.74 -14.29 21.23
C PRO A 140 -17.06 -14.36 19.73
N ARG A 141 -17.56 -13.27 19.14
CA ARG A 141 -17.96 -13.20 17.73
C ARG A 141 -17.07 -12.23 16.98
N VAL A 142 -16.52 -12.70 15.86
CA VAL A 142 -15.71 -11.91 14.94
C VAL A 142 -16.64 -11.10 14.07
N VAL A 143 -16.39 -9.79 13.97
CA VAL A 143 -17.06 -8.94 12.98
C VAL A 143 -16.17 -8.76 11.75
N PHE A 144 -16.76 -8.90 10.58
CA PHE A 144 -16.07 -8.80 9.30
C PHE A 144 -16.95 -8.13 8.25
N ARG A 145 -16.33 -7.53 7.24
CA ARG A 145 -17.03 -7.05 6.05
C ARG A 145 -16.97 -8.11 4.98
N SER A 146 -18.13 -8.45 4.40
CA SER A 146 -18.28 -9.37 3.27
C SER A 146 -18.82 -8.65 2.04
N ARG A 147 -18.38 -9.04 0.85
CA ARG A 147 -18.94 -8.54 -0.44
C ARG A 147 -19.62 -9.65 -1.24
N ARG A 148 -19.92 -10.78 -0.61
CA ARG A 148 -20.45 -11.99 -1.27
C ARG A 148 -21.85 -11.86 -1.85
N THR A 149 -22.65 -10.91 -1.36
CA THR A 149 -24.09 -10.80 -1.60
C THR A 149 -24.45 -9.87 -2.76
N SER A 150 -23.50 -9.13 -3.33
CA SER A 150 -23.77 -8.11 -4.35
C SER A 150 -22.70 -8.05 -5.43
N PHE A 151 -23.15 -7.99 -6.70
CA PHE A 151 -22.27 -7.71 -7.85
C PHE A 151 -21.80 -6.25 -7.91
N ASN A 152 -22.35 -5.36 -7.09
CA ASN A 152 -21.86 -3.99 -6.98
C ASN A 152 -20.65 -3.95 -6.02
N SER A 153 -19.46 -3.63 -6.54
CA SER A 153 -18.21 -3.64 -5.76
C SER A 153 -18.17 -2.61 -4.63
N PHE A 154 -19.10 -1.65 -4.63
CA PHE A 154 -19.24 -0.62 -3.60
C PHE A 154 -20.12 -1.04 -2.43
N ILE A 155 -20.74 -2.23 -2.49
CA ILE A 155 -21.57 -2.75 -1.41
C ILE A 155 -20.78 -3.79 -0.62
N GLY A 156 -20.75 -3.61 0.69
CA GLY A 156 -20.13 -4.50 1.65
C GLY A 156 -21.05 -4.61 2.85
N ASP A 157 -21.43 -5.82 3.20
CA ASP A 157 -22.27 -6.13 4.35
C ASP A 157 -21.37 -6.37 5.56
N LEU A 158 -21.75 -5.81 6.71
CA LEU A 158 -21.11 -6.18 7.96
C LEU A 158 -21.79 -7.43 8.51
N GLU A 159 -20.99 -8.45 8.74
CA GLU A 159 -21.42 -9.76 9.21
C GLU A 159 -20.62 -10.14 10.46
N THR A 160 -21.19 -11.08 11.22
CA THR A 160 -20.63 -11.60 12.45
C THR A 160 -20.63 -13.12 12.40
N VAL A 161 -19.56 -13.74 12.90
CA VAL A 161 -19.43 -15.20 12.98
C VAL A 161 -18.77 -15.58 14.30
N GLY A 162 -19.31 -16.58 14.97
CA GLY A 162 -18.78 -17.16 16.19
C GLY A 162 -17.67 -18.17 15.91
N LEU A 163 -17.09 -18.66 16.99
CA LEU A 163 -15.94 -19.57 16.93
C LEU A 163 -16.30 -20.98 16.44
N ASP A 164 -17.58 -21.34 16.42
CA ASP A 164 -18.07 -22.64 15.95
C ASP A 164 -18.25 -22.69 14.43
N ALA A 165 -17.92 -21.60 13.72
CA ALA A 165 -18.04 -21.47 12.27
C ALA A 165 -19.49 -21.67 11.79
N GLU A 166 -20.45 -21.17 12.57
CA GLU A 166 -21.86 -21.15 12.18
C GLU A 166 -22.12 -20.20 11.01
N LEU A 167 -23.34 -20.24 10.47
CA LEU A 167 -23.72 -19.34 9.38
C LEU A 167 -23.57 -17.87 9.83
N PRO A 168 -22.79 -17.04 9.11
CA PRO A 168 -22.61 -15.65 9.48
C PRO A 168 -23.92 -14.87 9.53
N GLN A 169 -24.05 -14.00 10.53
CA GLN A 169 -25.21 -13.15 10.74
C GLN A 169 -24.90 -11.71 10.34
N ARG A 170 -25.75 -11.15 9.49
CA ARG A 170 -25.64 -9.76 9.04
C ARG A 170 -26.05 -8.81 10.16
N LEU A 171 -25.24 -7.78 10.41
CA LEU A 171 -25.57 -6.68 11.31
C LEU A 171 -26.71 -5.82 10.72
N PRO A 172 -27.55 -5.17 11.56
CA PRO A 172 -28.77 -4.48 11.15
C PRO A 172 -28.51 -3.11 10.49
N VAL A 173 -27.57 -3.06 9.54
CA VAL A 173 -27.23 -1.90 8.72
C VAL A 173 -27.19 -2.29 7.24
N PRO A 174 -27.53 -1.35 6.33
CA PRO A 174 -27.67 -1.68 4.90
C PRO A 174 -26.33 -1.95 4.20
N HIS A 175 -25.22 -1.41 4.71
CA HIS A 175 -23.85 -1.63 4.25
C HIS A 175 -22.89 -0.97 5.25
N GLY A 176 -21.62 -1.34 5.24
CA GLY A 176 -20.61 -0.74 6.10
C GLY A 176 -19.17 -1.11 5.77
N GLY A 177 -18.25 -0.38 6.39
CA GLY A 177 -16.80 -0.58 6.36
C GLY A 177 -16.25 -0.93 7.74
N PHE A 178 -15.18 -0.26 8.17
CA PHE A 178 -14.63 -0.47 9.51
C PHE A 178 -15.67 -0.19 10.59
N VAL A 179 -15.64 -1.01 11.64
CA VAL A 179 -16.62 -1.00 12.73
C VAL A 179 -15.94 -1.33 14.05
N SER A 180 -16.43 -0.73 15.13
CA SER A 180 -16.00 -1.01 16.49
C SER A 180 -17.18 -0.89 17.46
N PHE A 181 -17.30 -1.84 18.37
CA PHE A 181 -18.40 -1.90 19.34
C PHE A 181 -18.05 -1.17 20.63
N ALA A 182 -19.06 -0.53 21.22
CA ALA A 182 -19.00 -0.01 22.58
C ALA A 182 -18.63 -1.12 23.57
N PRO A 183 -18.03 -0.81 24.74
CA PRO A 183 -17.58 -1.82 25.70
C PRO A 183 -18.64 -2.84 26.15
N ASP A 184 -19.92 -2.46 26.06
CA ASP A 184 -21.09 -3.27 26.44
C ASP A 184 -21.87 -3.82 25.24
N ASP A 185 -21.37 -3.66 24.00
CA ASP A 185 -22.03 -3.99 22.73
C ASP A 185 -23.40 -3.30 22.50
N SER A 186 -23.80 -2.34 23.35
CA SER A 186 -25.09 -1.66 23.20
C SER A 186 -25.15 -0.76 21.96
N LYS A 187 -23.99 -0.34 21.45
CA LYS A 187 -23.82 0.49 20.27
C LYS A 187 -22.61 0.04 19.46
N MET A 188 -22.58 0.42 18.19
CA MET A 188 -21.38 0.32 17.36
C MET A 188 -21.10 1.63 16.63
N ALA A 189 -19.82 1.99 16.53
CA ALA A 189 -19.33 3.06 15.66
C ALA A 189 -18.83 2.42 14.37
N PHE A 190 -19.25 2.95 13.22
CA PHE A 190 -18.93 2.36 11.92
C PHE A 190 -18.82 3.40 10.81
N ASN A 191 -18.05 3.06 9.79
CA ASN A 191 -18.06 3.74 8.50
C ASN A 191 -19.17 3.15 7.63
N ARG A 192 -19.96 3.99 6.95
CA ARG A 192 -21.00 3.50 6.02
C ARG A 192 -20.39 3.08 4.68
N VAL A 193 -19.28 3.71 4.29
CA VAL A 193 -18.57 3.45 3.04
C VAL A 193 -17.16 2.96 3.35
N PHE A 194 -16.64 1.99 2.58
CA PHE A 194 -15.26 1.53 2.71
C PHE A 194 -14.40 2.06 1.54
N ARG A 195 -13.23 2.61 1.89
CA ARG A 195 -12.35 3.42 1.00
C ARG A 195 -10.86 3.33 1.32
N GLU A 196 -10.49 2.50 2.27
CA GLU A 196 -9.18 2.34 2.88
C GLU A 196 -8.05 1.98 1.92
N PHE A 197 -8.37 1.41 0.75
CA PHE A 197 -7.40 1.09 -0.31
C PHE A 197 -7.33 2.14 -1.42
N ARG A 198 -8.03 3.28 -1.27
CA ARG A 198 -8.03 4.34 -2.28
C ARG A 198 -6.82 5.26 -2.13
N THR A 199 -6.30 5.73 -3.26
CA THR A 199 -5.11 6.58 -3.35
C THR A 199 -5.39 8.08 -3.27
N TRP A 200 -6.63 8.49 -2.99
CA TRP A 200 -7.05 9.89 -3.01
C TRP A 200 -6.90 10.54 -1.63
N LYS A 201 -5.92 11.42 -1.49
CA LYS A 201 -5.73 12.27 -0.31
C LYS A 201 -6.65 13.49 -0.34
N HIS A 202 -7.00 14.03 0.82
CA HIS A 202 -7.80 15.25 0.96
C HIS A 202 -9.16 15.16 0.24
N TYR A 203 -9.72 13.96 0.16
CA TYR A 203 -10.97 13.77 -0.56
C TYR A 203 -12.11 14.43 0.21
N ARG A 204 -12.91 15.25 -0.49
CA ARG A 204 -14.06 16.00 0.06
C ARG A 204 -15.35 15.79 -0.75
N GLY A 205 -15.37 14.80 -1.65
CA GLY A 205 -16.58 14.50 -2.44
C GLY A 205 -17.61 13.70 -1.65
N GLY A 206 -18.76 13.38 -2.24
CA GLY A 206 -19.91 12.77 -1.54
C GLY A 206 -19.71 11.35 -0.97
N MET A 207 -18.53 10.77 -1.16
CA MET A 207 -18.12 9.51 -0.52
C MET A 207 -16.99 9.74 0.53
N ALA A 208 -16.77 10.98 0.99
CA ALA A 208 -15.96 11.24 2.17
C ALA A 208 -16.79 10.72 3.34
N ASP A 209 -16.23 9.79 4.11
CA ASP A 209 -17.02 9.11 5.13
C ASP A 209 -16.83 9.77 6.48
N ASP A 210 -17.86 9.58 7.29
CA ASP A 210 -17.95 10.00 8.67
C ASP A 210 -17.96 8.76 9.58
N ILE A 211 -17.81 9.00 10.87
CA ILE A 211 -18.12 7.99 11.87
C ILE A 211 -19.61 8.08 12.21
N TRP A 212 -20.32 6.98 12.00
CA TRP A 212 -21.73 6.82 12.35
C TRP A 212 -21.85 5.93 13.58
N VAL A 213 -22.85 6.17 14.41
CA VAL A 213 -23.17 5.34 15.57
C VAL A 213 -24.53 4.69 15.36
N TYR A 214 -24.60 3.37 15.50
CA TYR A 214 -25.84 2.61 15.55
C TYR A 214 -26.14 2.18 16.99
N ASP A 215 -27.36 2.46 17.45
CA ASP A 215 -27.88 2.02 18.75
C ASP A 215 -28.78 0.80 18.56
N PHE A 216 -28.36 -0.35 19.09
CA PHE A 216 -29.08 -1.61 18.90
C PHE A 216 -30.43 -1.66 19.63
N LYS A 217 -30.55 -0.94 20.75
CA LYS A 217 -31.78 -0.90 21.54
C LYS A 217 -32.84 -0.04 20.85
N ASN A 218 -32.44 1.14 20.39
CA ASN A 218 -33.33 2.13 19.79
C ASN A 218 -33.48 1.95 18.27
N GLN A 219 -32.60 1.15 17.65
CA GLN A 219 -32.52 0.94 16.20
C GLN A 219 -32.33 2.24 15.41
N THR A 220 -31.59 3.19 15.99
CA THR A 220 -31.31 4.49 15.40
C THR A 220 -29.87 4.56 14.91
N THR A 221 -29.65 5.42 13.91
CA THR A 221 -28.31 5.71 13.36
C THR A 221 -28.07 7.21 13.40
N GLU A 222 -26.95 7.65 13.96
CA GLU A 222 -26.57 9.07 14.03
C GLU A 222 -25.18 9.31 13.45
N ASN A 223 -24.97 10.49 12.84
CA ASN A 223 -23.65 10.92 12.37
C ASN A 223 -22.91 11.59 13.53
N LEU A 224 -21.85 10.93 14.03
CA LEU A 224 -21.10 11.40 15.19
C LEU A 224 -20.13 12.52 14.82
N THR A 225 -19.46 12.44 13.67
CA THR A 225 -18.41 13.40 13.30
C THR A 225 -18.88 14.53 12.40
N ASN A 226 -19.77 14.25 11.46
CA ASN A 226 -20.34 15.20 10.49
C ASN A 226 -19.31 16.21 9.95
N ASN A 227 -18.24 15.69 9.35
CA ASN A 227 -17.10 16.47 8.88
C ASN A 227 -16.99 16.41 7.34
N PRO A 228 -16.59 17.49 6.66
CA PRO A 228 -16.29 17.41 5.23
C PRO A 228 -15.06 16.56 4.91
N SER A 229 -14.16 16.37 5.89
CA SER A 229 -12.94 15.56 5.78
C SER A 229 -13.26 14.08 5.95
N GLN A 230 -12.32 13.21 5.61
CA GLN A 230 -12.51 11.78 5.82
C GLN A 230 -12.25 11.43 7.28
N ASP A 231 -13.23 10.82 7.94
CA ASP A 231 -13.11 10.24 9.28
C ASP A 231 -13.35 8.72 9.19
N ILE A 232 -12.30 7.93 9.41
CA ILE A 232 -12.31 6.48 9.12
C ILE A 232 -11.67 5.64 10.23
N CYS A 233 -11.90 4.33 10.17
CA CYS A 233 -11.37 3.35 11.14
C CYS A 233 -11.80 3.68 12.59
N PRO A 234 -13.11 3.71 12.88
CA PRO A 234 -13.58 3.94 14.24
C PRO A 234 -13.07 2.86 15.18
N MET A 235 -12.73 3.28 16.39
CA MET A 235 -12.20 2.47 17.47
C MET A 235 -12.85 2.92 18.76
N TRP A 236 -13.83 2.17 19.27
CA TRP A 236 -14.47 2.49 20.53
C TRP A 236 -13.55 2.03 21.68
N GLY A 237 -13.11 2.99 22.48
CA GLY A 237 -12.15 2.79 23.55
C GLY A 237 -12.77 2.32 24.86
N PRO A 238 -11.94 1.80 25.79
CA PRO A 238 -12.38 1.36 27.11
C PRO A 238 -12.83 2.53 28.01
N ASP A 239 -12.44 3.76 27.67
CA ASP A 239 -12.88 5.01 28.28
C ASP A 239 -14.19 5.55 27.68
N ASN A 240 -14.85 4.74 26.84
CA ASN A 240 -16.08 5.06 26.12
C ASN A 240 -15.95 6.15 25.04
N ARG A 241 -14.73 6.61 24.72
CA ARG A 241 -14.48 7.53 23.60
C ARG A 241 -14.42 6.78 22.28
N VAL A 242 -14.77 7.45 21.19
CA VAL A 242 -14.54 6.94 19.83
C VAL A 242 -13.28 7.57 19.27
N TYR A 243 -12.28 6.75 19.01
CA TYR A 243 -11.03 7.11 18.34
C TYR A 243 -11.14 6.81 16.83
N PHE A 244 -10.46 7.60 15.99
CA PHE A 244 -10.52 7.44 14.54
C PHE A 244 -9.36 8.14 13.83
N ALA A 245 -9.12 7.80 12.57
CA ALA A 245 -8.18 8.52 11.70
C ALA A 245 -8.90 9.61 10.91
N SER A 246 -8.31 10.81 10.83
CA SER A 246 -8.87 11.93 10.07
C SER A 246 -7.82 12.76 9.37
N ASP A 247 -8.12 13.22 8.15
CA ASP A 247 -7.29 14.13 7.37
C ASP A 247 -7.72 15.61 7.46
N ARG A 248 -8.48 15.97 8.50
CA ARG A 248 -9.00 17.33 8.69
C ARG A 248 -7.94 18.42 8.82
N ASP A 249 -6.72 18.08 9.23
CA ASP A 249 -5.56 19.00 9.27
C ASP A 249 -4.62 18.82 8.07
N GLY A 250 -5.11 18.16 7.02
CA GLY A 250 -4.37 17.85 5.80
C GLY A 250 -3.70 16.48 5.79
N ARG A 251 -3.54 15.79 6.92
CA ARG A 251 -2.90 14.47 6.92
C ARG A 251 -3.61 13.55 7.87
N MET A 252 -3.75 12.26 7.51
CA MET A 252 -4.37 11.30 8.42
C MET A 252 -3.58 11.26 9.73
N ASN A 253 -4.23 11.72 10.78
CA ASN A 253 -3.77 11.71 12.16
C ASN A 253 -4.84 11.08 13.04
N LEU A 254 -4.48 10.77 14.29
CA LEU A 254 -5.39 10.19 15.25
C LEU A 254 -6.21 11.29 15.91
N PHE A 255 -7.52 11.06 16.00
CA PHE A 255 -8.50 11.92 16.68
C PHE A 255 -9.34 11.09 17.64
N SER A 256 -10.00 11.77 18.57
CA SER A 256 -11.04 11.18 19.43
C SER A 256 -12.22 12.10 19.59
N ILE A 257 -13.39 11.53 19.83
CA ILE A 257 -14.62 12.25 20.15
C ILE A 257 -15.38 11.49 21.25
N GLU A 258 -15.97 12.22 22.19
CA GLU A 258 -16.89 11.65 23.17
C GLU A 258 -18.24 11.39 22.50
N PRO A 259 -18.91 10.25 22.75
CA PRO A 259 -20.29 10.05 22.30
C PRO A 259 -21.20 11.20 22.75
N GLY A 260 -21.97 11.76 21.81
CA GLY A 260 -22.83 12.92 22.06
C GLY A 260 -22.13 14.30 21.99
N SER A 261 -20.79 14.34 21.91
CA SER A 261 -20.06 15.56 21.57
C SER A 261 -20.07 15.81 20.06
N LYS A 262 -19.88 17.08 19.67
CA LYS A 262 -19.62 17.48 18.27
C LYS A 262 -18.18 17.94 18.04
N GLU A 263 -17.37 17.95 19.09
CA GLU A 263 -15.99 18.45 19.06
C GLU A 263 -15.02 17.29 19.16
N ALA A 264 -14.30 17.04 18.07
CA ALA A 264 -13.23 16.04 18.06
C ALA A 264 -11.88 16.66 18.45
N LYS A 265 -11.11 15.92 19.24
CA LYS A 265 -9.78 16.28 19.73
C LYS A 265 -8.71 15.57 18.91
N GLN A 266 -7.75 16.32 18.37
CA GLN A 266 -6.56 15.78 17.72
C GLN A 266 -5.59 15.19 18.76
N LEU A 267 -5.05 14.00 18.48
CA LEU A 267 -4.16 13.25 19.37
C LEU A 267 -2.74 13.10 18.82
N THR A 268 -2.57 13.12 17.50
CA THR A 268 -1.24 13.11 16.85
C THR A 268 -1.13 14.19 15.79
N THR A 269 0.09 14.58 15.43
CA THR A 269 0.37 15.70 14.52
C THR A 269 1.44 15.38 13.47
N PHE A 270 1.51 14.13 12.99
CA PHE A 270 2.45 13.73 11.95
C PHE A 270 2.32 14.60 10.69
N LYS A 271 3.45 15.01 10.11
CA LYS A 271 3.49 15.93 8.95
C LYS A 271 4.09 15.32 7.68
N ASP A 272 4.70 14.14 7.75
CA ASP A 272 5.40 13.53 6.60
C ASP A 272 4.54 12.48 5.88
N TYR A 273 3.92 11.57 6.62
CA TYR A 273 3.08 10.48 6.11
C TYR A 273 1.81 10.29 6.94
N ASP A 274 0.75 9.86 6.26
CA ASP A 274 -0.54 9.48 6.84
C ASP A 274 -0.37 8.30 7.82
N ILE A 275 -1.09 8.34 8.95
CA ILE A 275 -1.33 7.12 9.73
C ILE A 275 -2.31 6.23 8.96
N LYS A 276 -2.20 4.91 9.11
CA LYS A 276 -3.09 3.94 8.46
C LYS A 276 -3.44 2.78 9.38
N PHE A 277 -4.65 2.25 9.18
CA PHE A 277 -5.18 1.06 9.85
C PHE A 277 -4.95 1.05 11.37
N PRO A 278 -5.35 2.11 12.09
CA PRO A 278 -5.21 2.12 13.53
C PRO A 278 -6.14 1.08 14.15
N THR A 279 -5.68 0.45 15.22
CA THR A 279 -6.50 -0.47 16.02
C THR A 279 -6.25 -0.21 17.51
N ILE A 280 -7.31 -0.31 18.31
CA ILE A 280 -7.27 -0.04 19.75
C ILE A 280 -7.23 -1.35 20.54
N GLY A 281 -6.30 -1.43 21.48
CA GLY A 281 -6.25 -2.44 22.54
C GLY A 281 -6.73 -1.86 23.88
N LYS A 282 -6.38 -2.52 24.98
CA LYS A 282 -6.80 -2.12 26.33
C LYS A 282 -6.16 -0.80 26.80
N ASP A 283 -4.91 -0.55 26.45
CA ASP A 283 -4.10 0.55 26.97
C ASP A 283 -3.45 1.42 25.88
N ALA A 284 -3.53 0.98 24.61
CA ALA A 284 -2.86 1.64 23.51
C ALA A 284 -3.58 1.48 22.17
N ILE A 285 -3.28 2.38 21.24
CA ILE A 285 -3.64 2.30 19.83
C ILE A 285 -2.38 2.02 19.03
N VAL A 286 -2.40 1.03 18.14
CA VAL A 286 -1.29 0.75 17.22
C VAL A 286 -1.69 1.08 15.79
N PHE A 287 -0.76 1.61 15.00
CA PHE A 287 -1.03 2.03 13.62
C PHE A 287 0.23 2.01 12.75
N GLU A 288 0.04 1.96 11.43
CA GLU A 288 1.11 2.10 10.43
C GLU A 288 1.38 3.59 10.18
N GLN A 289 2.65 3.99 10.13
CA GLN A 289 3.09 5.28 9.59
C GLN A 289 4.44 5.11 8.89
N ALA A 290 4.56 5.57 7.64
CA ALA A 290 5.78 5.43 6.82
C ALA A 290 6.34 3.99 6.72
N GLY A 291 5.46 2.99 6.76
CA GLY A 291 5.82 1.57 6.74
C GLY A 291 6.37 1.02 8.06
N GLN A 292 6.33 1.80 9.15
CA GLN A 292 6.66 1.37 10.51
C GLN A 292 5.39 1.24 11.34
N ILE A 293 5.46 0.50 12.45
CA ILE A 293 4.38 0.45 13.44
C ILE A 293 4.68 1.45 14.55
N TRP A 294 3.64 2.18 14.96
CA TRP A 294 3.66 3.10 16.09
C TRP A 294 2.65 2.63 17.14
N ARG A 295 2.97 2.92 18.41
CA ARG A 295 2.09 2.72 19.57
C ARG A 295 1.78 4.09 20.18
N TYR A 296 0.51 4.42 20.30
CA TYR A 296 -0.01 5.55 21.05
C TYR A 296 -0.55 5.05 22.40
N ASP A 297 0.11 5.44 23.48
CA ASP A 297 -0.30 5.11 24.84
C ASP A 297 -1.49 5.96 25.28
N LEU A 298 -2.59 5.33 25.69
CA LEU A 298 -3.82 6.05 26.07
C LEU A 298 -3.64 6.86 27.36
N ALA A 299 -2.87 6.35 28.31
CA ALA A 299 -2.68 6.99 29.61
C ALA A 299 -1.77 8.22 29.50
N SER A 300 -0.62 8.08 28.82
CA SER A 300 0.32 9.19 28.67
C SER A 300 0.04 10.09 27.46
N SER A 301 -0.89 9.71 26.57
CA SER A 301 -1.17 10.40 25.31
C SER A 301 0.07 10.59 24.43
N LYS A 302 0.95 9.58 24.36
CA LYS A 302 2.24 9.66 23.66
C LYS A 302 2.32 8.60 22.56
N ALA A 303 2.66 9.05 21.35
CA ALA A 303 2.99 8.17 20.23
C ALA A 303 4.50 7.87 20.18
N THR A 304 4.86 6.61 20.00
CA THR A 304 6.25 6.14 19.86
C THR A 304 6.36 5.07 18.79
N ALA A 305 7.42 5.12 17.98
CA ALA A 305 7.72 4.09 16.99
C ALA A 305 8.15 2.79 17.69
N VAL A 306 7.67 1.66 17.22
CA VAL A 306 8.01 0.33 17.75
C VAL A 306 9.18 -0.25 16.93
N PRO A 307 10.37 -0.46 17.51
CA PRO A 307 11.54 -0.92 16.78
C PRO A 307 11.45 -2.42 16.46
N ILE A 308 10.97 -2.76 15.27
CA ILE A 308 10.73 -4.16 14.85
C ILE A 308 11.81 -4.63 13.88
N ARG A 309 12.29 -5.85 14.08
CA ARG A 309 13.23 -6.57 13.20
C ARG A 309 12.63 -7.88 12.74
N ILE A 310 12.69 -8.15 11.44
CA ILE A 310 12.42 -9.46 10.86
C ILE A 310 13.73 -10.05 10.37
N ARG A 311 14.08 -11.23 10.89
CA ARG A 311 15.33 -11.95 10.58
C ARG A 311 15.01 -13.31 9.99
N GLU A 312 14.46 -13.30 8.79
CA GLU A 312 14.15 -14.50 8.02
C GLU A 312 15.03 -14.61 6.77
N ASP A 313 14.99 -15.76 6.11
CA ASP A 313 15.74 -16.02 4.87
C ASP A 313 15.21 -15.26 3.64
N LEU A 314 14.06 -14.58 3.79
CA LEU A 314 13.38 -13.76 2.79
C LEU A 314 13.25 -14.48 1.44
N ALA A 315 12.82 -15.75 1.48
CA ALA A 315 12.72 -16.58 0.28
C ALA A 315 11.96 -15.92 -0.89
N SER A 316 10.92 -15.13 -0.61
CA SER A 316 10.13 -14.40 -1.61
C SER A 316 10.89 -13.23 -2.27
N GLY A 317 11.94 -12.71 -1.65
CA GLY A 317 12.78 -11.64 -2.20
C GLY A 317 13.95 -12.13 -3.05
N ARG A 318 14.13 -13.45 -3.19
CA ARG A 318 15.23 -14.03 -3.96
C ARG A 318 15.01 -13.89 -5.46
N THR A 319 16.09 -13.67 -6.20
CA THR A 319 16.08 -13.76 -7.67
C THR A 319 15.62 -15.15 -8.10
N ALA A 320 14.68 -15.19 -9.04
CA ALA A 320 14.15 -16.41 -9.61
C ALA A 320 14.02 -16.29 -11.13
N PHE A 321 14.10 -17.42 -11.83
CA PHE A 321 13.72 -17.50 -13.23
C PHE A 321 12.21 -17.47 -13.35
N VAL A 322 11.70 -16.59 -14.20
CA VAL A 322 10.27 -16.49 -14.50
C VAL A 322 10.05 -16.96 -15.93
N ASP A 323 8.98 -17.71 -16.15
CA ASP A 323 8.52 -18.07 -17.48
C ASP A 323 8.00 -16.80 -18.20
N ALA A 324 8.87 -16.20 -19.01
CA ALA A 324 8.58 -14.97 -19.74
C ALA A 324 7.43 -15.15 -20.75
N SER A 325 7.16 -16.37 -21.24
CA SER A 325 6.13 -16.61 -22.26
C SER A 325 4.73 -16.19 -21.79
N LYS A 326 4.47 -16.31 -20.49
CA LYS A 326 3.21 -15.90 -19.83
C LYS A 326 3.04 -14.39 -19.68
N HIS A 327 4.07 -13.62 -20.00
CA HIS A 327 4.13 -12.17 -19.85
C HIS A 327 4.52 -11.48 -21.16
N THR A 328 4.13 -12.08 -22.30
CA THR A 328 4.37 -11.49 -23.62
C THR A 328 3.55 -10.21 -23.78
N GLU A 329 4.23 -9.12 -24.15
CA GLU A 329 3.65 -7.79 -24.32
C GLU A 329 3.50 -7.43 -25.80
N SER A 330 4.49 -7.75 -26.62
CA SER A 330 4.44 -7.50 -28.07
C SER A 330 5.27 -8.51 -28.85
N VAL A 331 4.91 -8.67 -30.13
CA VAL A 331 5.58 -9.57 -31.09
C VAL A 331 5.73 -8.84 -32.42
N ASN A 332 6.92 -8.90 -33.01
CA ASN A 332 7.20 -8.36 -34.34
C ASN A 332 8.01 -9.38 -35.16
N LEU A 333 7.63 -9.61 -36.42
CA LEU A 333 8.23 -10.65 -37.25
C LEU A 333 9.51 -10.16 -37.92
N ALA A 334 10.51 -11.05 -38.04
CA ALA A 334 11.63 -10.83 -38.92
C ALA A 334 11.16 -10.76 -40.38
N PRO A 335 11.80 -9.96 -41.25
CA PRO A 335 11.39 -9.81 -42.66
C PRO A 335 11.38 -11.13 -43.45
N ASP A 336 12.22 -12.09 -43.07
CA ASP A 336 12.30 -13.42 -43.69
C ASP A 336 11.30 -14.43 -43.11
N GLY A 337 10.54 -14.05 -42.07
CA GLY A 337 9.58 -14.89 -41.37
C GLY A 337 10.20 -16.03 -40.56
N GLN A 338 11.53 -16.11 -40.44
CA GLN A 338 12.19 -17.23 -39.73
C GLN A 338 12.21 -17.05 -38.22
N ARG A 339 12.08 -15.80 -37.74
CA ARG A 339 12.07 -15.46 -36.32
C ARG A 339 11.07 -14.35 -36.03
N ALA A 340 10.78 -14.16 -34.75
CA ALA A 340 10.08 -13.01 -34.21
C ALA A 340 10.90 -12.38 -33.08
N VAL A 341 10.84 -11.07 -32.93
CA VAL A 341 11.26 -10.40 -31.70
C VAL A 341 10.03 -10.28 -30.81
N VAL A 342 10.18 -10.70 -29.56
CA VAL A 342 9.14 -10.74 -28.55
C VAL A 342 9.60 -9.88 -27.39
N VAL A 343 8.77 -8.92 -26.98
CA VAL A 343 8.94 -8.22 -25.71
C VAL A 343 8.15 -8.99 -24.66
N ALA A 344 8.81 -9.38 -23.58
CA ALA A 344 8.15 -10.04 -22.47
C ALA A 344 8.76 -9.62 -21.14
N ARG A 345 7.93 -9.17 -20.20
CA ARG A 345 8.34 -8.69 -18.88
C ARG A 345 9.45 -7.62 -18.97
N GLY A 346 9.32 -6.73 -19.94
CA GLY A 346 10.29 -5.67 -20.23
C GLY A 346 11.67 -6.12 -20.72
N ASP A 347 11.81 -7.34 -21.24
CA ASP A 347 13.05 -7.84 -21.89
C ASP A 347 12.76 -8.31 -23.33
N LEU A 348 13.81 -8.43 -24.14
CA LEU A 348 13.76 -8.73 -25.57
C LEU A 348 14.19 -10.16 -25.86
N PHE A 349 13.38 -10.90 -26.62
CA PHE A 349 13.67 -12.26 -27.04
C PHE A 349 13.55 -12.42 -28.55
N SER A 350 14.56 -13.00 -29.19
CA SER A 350 14.45 -13.48 -30.58
C SER A 350 14.04 -14.94 -30.58
N VAL A 351 12.85 -15.25 -31.07
CA VAL A 351 12.24 -16.59 -31.02
C VAL A 351 12.10 -17.15 -32.45
N PRO A 352 12.55 -18.39 -32.74
CA PRO A 352 12.39 -18.99 -34.07
C PRO A 352 10.93 -19.35 -34.36
N ALA A 353 10.54 -19.30 -35.63
CA ALA A 353 9.20 -19.67 -36.08
C ALA A 353 8.94 -21.20 -36.01
N LYS A 354 9.98 -22.03 -36.09
CA LYS A 354 9.89 -23.50 -36.04
C LYS A 354 10.96 -24.08 -35.11
N ASP A 355 12.16 -24.31 -35.64
CA ASP A 355 13.23 -25.03 -34.96
C ASP A 355 14.31 -24.08 -34.40
N GLY A 356 14.88 -24.47 -33.26
CA GLY A 356 16.02 -23.81 -32.65
C GLY A 356 15.72 -23.13 -31.31
N ALA A 357 16.76 -22.53 -30.71
CA ALA A 357 16.65 -21.86 -29.42
C ALA A 357 16.15 -20.42 -29.56
N ALA A 358 15.30 -20.01 -28.61
CA ALA A 358 15.06 -18.61 -28.32
C ALA A 358 16.35 -17.97 -27.77
N ARG A 359 16.54 -16.69 -28.05
CA ARG A 359 17.71 -15.91 -27.61
C ARG A 359 17.23 -14.72 -26.82
N ALA A 360 17.67 -14.59 -25.58
CA ALA A 360 17.58 -13.32 -24.87
C ALA A 360 18.51 -12.33 -25.57
N LEU A 361 17.93 -11.25 -26.07
CA LEU A 361 18.67 -10.14 -26.64
C LEU A 361 19.04 -9.18 -25.52
N GLY A 362 18.10 -8.80 -24.64
CA GLY A 362 18.38 -8.00 -23.46
C GLY A 362 19.00 -8.81 -22.31
N LYS A 363 19.59 -8.07 -21.36
CA LYS A 363 20.17 -8.57 -20.08
C LYS A 363 20.07 -7.48 -19.01
N THR A 364 18.96 -6.77 -19.03
CA THR A 364 18.78 -5.46 -18.41
C THR A 364 17.63 -5.54 -17.42
N SER A 365 17.74 -6.40 -16.42
CA SER A 365 16.70 -6.61 -15.39
C SER A 365 16.40 -5.38 -14.52
N HIS A 366 17.12 -4.28 -14.72
CA HIS A 366 16.92 -2.99 -14.08
C HIS A 366 16.27 -1.94 -15.01
N ALA A 367 15.98 -2.32 -16.27
CA ALA A 367 15.34 -1.49 -17.28
C ALA A 367 14.09 -2.18 -17.83
N HIS A 368 13.34 -1.46 -18.64
CA HIS A 368 12.11 -1.89 -19.27
C HIS A 368 12.20 -1.63 -20.78
N GLU A 369 12.56 -2.65 -21.55
CA GLU A 369 12.52 -2.62 -23.01
C GLU A 369 11.10 -2.82 -23.55
N ARG A 370 10.72 -2.03 -24.55
CA ARG A 370 9.40 -2.05 -25.17
C ARG A 370 9.45 -1.84 -26.67
N ASP A 371 8.31 -2.14 -27.31
CA ASP A 371 8.01 -1.75 -28.69
C ASP A 371 9.05 -2.21 -29.74
N ALA A 372 9.62 -3.39 -29.56
CA ALA A 372 10.72 -3.86 -30.39
C ALA A 372 10.29 -4.15 -31.84
N VAL A 373 11.08 -3.70 -32.81
CA VAL A 373 10.81 -3.86 -34.24
C VAL A 373 12.05 -4.27 -35.03
N TRP A 374 11.87 -5.18 -35.98
CA TRP A 374 12.92 -5.65 -36.85
C TRP A 374 13.21 -4.66 -37.99
N SER A 375 14.49 -4.47 -38.33
CA SER A 375 14.87 -3.71 -39.52
C SER A 375 14.49 -4.46 -40.80
N PRO A 376 14.12 -3.76 -41.88
CA PRO A 376 13.79 -4.39 -43.17
C PRO A 376 14.91 -5.26 -43.76
N ASP A 377 16.17 -4.96 -43.49
CA ASP A 377 17.31 -5.78 -43.92
C ASP A 377 17.56 -7.02 -43.05
N GLY A 378 16.76 -7.21 -42.00
CA GLY A 378 16.80 -8.37 -41.12
C GLY A 378 17.94 -8.35 -40.11
N LYS A 379 18.78 -7.31 -40.03
CA LYS A 379 20.01 -7.32 -39.21
C LYS A 379 19.87 -6.72 -37.83
N TRP A 380 18.95 -5.78 -37.65
CA TRP A 380 18.85 -4.94 -36.47
C TRP A 380 17.48 -5.04 -35.81
N ILE A 381 17.47 -4.87 -34.50
CA ILE A 381 16.27 -4.70 -33.68
C ILE A 381 16.33 -3.31 -33.08
N ALA A 382 15.32 -2.48 -33.35
CA ALA A 382 15.11 -1.21 -32.65
C ALA A 382 14.11 -1.39 -31.52
N TYR A 383 14.28 -0.66 -30.42
CA TYR A 383 13.40 -0.74 -29.25
C TYR A 383 13.54 0.50 -28.38
N ASN A 384 12.51 0.76 -27.57
CA ASN A 384 12.52 1.77 -26.53
C ASN A 384 13.05 1.16 -25.23
N SER A 385 13.90 1.85 -24.48
CA SER A 385 14.39 1.40 -23.16
C SER A 385 14.56 2.58 -22.20
N ASP A 386 14.27 2.35 -20.93
CA ASP A 386 14.51 3.29 -19.84
C ASP A 386 15.80 3.01 -19.05
N GLU A 387 16.76 2.27 -19.62
CA GLU A 387 18.05 1.93 -19.01
C GLU A 387 18.83 3.16 -18.50
N THR A 388 18.66 4.31 -19.15
CA THR A 388 19.29 5.59 -18.73
C THR A 388 18.50 6.38 -17.69
N GLY A 389 17.36 5.86 -17.24
CA GLY A 389 16.39 6.55 -16.38
C GLY A 389 15.32 7.34 -17.15
N GLU A 390 15.51 7.53 -18.46
CA GLU A 390 14.57 8.17 -19.39
C GLU A 390 14.33 7.27 -20.61
N ASN A 391 13.19 7.43 -21.29
CA ASN A 391 12.80 6.58 -22.42
C ASN A 391 13.58 6.93 -23.70
N GLU A 392 14.57 6.12 -24.04
CA GLU A 392 15.47 6.34 -25.19
C GLU A 392 15.34 5.22 -26.23
N LEU A 393 15.66 5.56 -27.48
CA LEU A 393 15.67 4.64 -28.59
C LEU A 393 17.03 3.94 -28.70
N TYR A 394 17.01 2.62 -28.79
CA TYR A 394 18.19 1.78 -28.97
C TYR A 394 18.07 0.93 -30.23
N VAL A 395 19.22 0.51 -30.76
CA VAL A 395 19.31 -0.58 -31.73
C VAL A 395 20.35 -1.60 -31.32
N ARG A 396 20.14 -2.86 -31.69
CA ARG A 396 21.15 -3.92 -31.53
C ARG A 396 21.05 -4.95 -32.64
N ALA A 397 22.12 -5.74 -32.80
CA ALA A 397 22.12 -6.84 -33.75
C ALA A 397 21.07 -7.91 -33.37
N GLN A 398 20.36 -8.44 -34.36
CA GLN A 398 19.31 -9.45 -34.17
C GLN A 398 19.79 -10.77 -33.57
N ASP A 399 21.09 -11.08 -33.71
CA ASP A 399 21.71 -12.25 -33.11
C ASP A 399 22.15 -12.02 -31.65
N GLY A 400 21.92 -10.81 -31.12
CA GLY A 400 22.25 -10.41 -29.76
C GLY A 400 23.73 -10.10 -29.54
N LYS A 401 24.59 -10.21 -30.57
CA LYS A 401 26.03 -9.94 -30.43
C LYS A 401 26.33 -8.45 -30.36
N GLY A 402 27.43 -8.13 -29.68
CA GLY A 402 27.84 -6.75 -29.46
C GLY A 402 26.98 -6.04 -28.41
N GLN A 403 27.30 -4.77 -28.19
CA GLN A 403 26.57 -3.91 -27.25
C GLN A 403 25.43 -3.19 -27.97
N PRO A 404 24.30 -2.94 -27.29
CA PRO A 404 23.29 -2.01 -27.77
C PRO A 404 23.87 -0.65 -28.12
N GLN A 405 23.31 -0.03 -29.15
CA GLN A 405 23.61 1.33 -29.53
C GLN A 405 22.45 2.23 -29.13
N GLN A 406 22.69 3.09 -28.14
CA GLN A 406 21.78 4.19 -27.84
C GLN A 406 21.79 5.19 -29.01
N LEU A 407 20.62 5.49 -29.55
CA LEU A 407 20.42 6.40 -30.68
C LEU A 407 19.98 7.80 -30.25
N THR A 408 19.24 7.92 -29.17
CA THR A 408 18.75 9.20 -28.62
C THR A 408 19.27 9.45 -27.21
N LYS A 409 19.29 10.70 -26.77
CA LYS A 409 19.70 11.10 -25.42
C LYS A 409 18.85 12.27 -24.92
N GLY A 410 18.63 12.33 -23.61
CA GLY A 410 17.95 13.43 -22.95
C GLY A 410 16.47 13.50 -23.32
N ALA A 411 15.80 12.35 -23.46
CA ALA A 411 14.37 12.31 -23.67
C ALA A 411 13.64 13.09 -22.56
N ASP A 412 12.71 13.94 -22.97
CA ASP A 412 11.87 14.79 -22.12
C ASP A 412 10.43 14.24 -22.03
N THR A 413 10.17 13.12 -22.71
CA THR A 413 8.83 12.52 -22.77
C THR A 413 8.87 11.07 -23.26
N TYR A 414 7.72 10.41 -23.21
CA TYR A 414 7.55 9.01 -23.62
C TYR A 414 7.53 8.85 -25.15
N PHE A 415 8.34 7.94 -25.68
CA PHE A 415 8.35 7.57 -27.11
C PHE A 415 7.42 6.41 -27.38
N TYR A 416 6.69 6.47 -28.50
CA TYR A 416 5.89 5.36 -29.01
C TYR A 416 6.73 4.43 -29.90
N GLN A 417 6.12 3.34 -30.37
CA GLN A 417 6.79 2.34 -31.20
C GLN A 417 7.49 2.97 -32.41
N PRO A 418 8.80 2.73 -32.60
CA PRO A 418 9.53 3.25 -33.74
C PRO A 418 9.23 2.45 -35.01
N ILE A 419 9.47 3.05 -36.16
CA ILE A 419 9.30 2.45 -37.48
C ILE A 419 10.57 2.65 -38.29
N TRP A 420 11.12 1.57 -38.84
CA TRP A 420 12.28 1.61 -39.72
C TRP A 420 11.95 2.20 -41.09
N SER A 421 12.87 2.99 -41.65
CA SER A 421 12.86 3.30 -43.07
C SER A 421 13.11 2.03 -43.91
N PRO A 422 12.57 1.93 -45.13
CA PRO A 422 12.73 0.74 -45.98
C PRO A 422 14.19 0.36 -46.26
N ASP A 423 15.11 1.32 -46.25
CA ASP A 423 16.54 1.11 -46.45
C ASP A 423 17.32 0.78 -45.16
N SER A 424 16.62 0.63 -44.02
CA SER A 424 17.17 0.33 -42.69
C SER A 424 18.16 1.36 -42.15
N LYS A 425 18.13 2.61 -42.64
CA LYS A 425 19.07 3.67 -42.20
C LYS A 425 18.49 4.63 -41.19
N LYS A 426 17.17 4.75 -41.10
CA LYS A 426 16.49 5.69 -40.23
C LYS A 426 15.39 5.01 -39.42
N LEU A 427 15.12 5.57 -38.25
CA LEU A 427 13.98 5.21 -37.41
C LEU A 427 13.11 6.44 -37.20
N LEU A 428 11.83 6.34 -37.53
CA LEU A 428 10.80 7.33 -37.30
C LEU A 428 10.05 6.96 -36.01
N TRP A 429 9.74 7.93 -35.15
CA TRP A 429 8.86 7.71 -34.00
C TRP A 429 8.02 8.95 -33.73
N SER A 430 6.90 8.73 -33.05
CA SER A 430 6.13 9.78 -32.40
C SER A 430 6.29 9.71 -30.89
N ASP A 431 5.94 10.79 -30.20
CA ASP A 431 6.02 10.85 -28.75
C ASP A 431 4.79 11.51 -28.12
N ARG A 432 4.72 11.47 -26.78
CA ARG A 432 3.58 12.01 -26.03
C ARG A 432 3.38 13.52 -26.23
N LEU A 433 4.41 14.26 -26.64
CA LEU A 433 4.33 15.69 -26.99
C LEU A 433 3.89 15.94 -28.45
N GLN A 434 3.43 14.88 -29.14
CA GLN A 434 2.95 14.92 -30.52
C GLN A 434 4.00 15.40 -31.53
N ARG A 435 5.28 15.13 -31.24
CA ARG A 435 6.36 15.34 -32.21
C ARG A 435 6.52 14.10 -33.04
N LEU A 436 6.70 14.28 -34.35
CA LEU A 436 7.13 13.25 -35.28
C LEU A 436 8.61 13.51 -35.61
N ARG A 437 9.48 12.56 -35.24
CA ARG A 437 10.93 12.70 -35.39
C ARG A 437 11.50 11.47 -36.05
N TYR A 438 12.63 11.63 -36.73
CA TYR A 438 13.45 10.49 -37.12
C TYR A 438 14.90 10.65 -36.68
N VAL A 439 15.60 9.53 -36.56
CA VAL A 439 17.02 9.48 -36.27
C VAL A 439 17.73 8.71 -37.38
N ASP A 440 18.83 9.24 -37.87
CA ASP A 440 19.75 8.48 -38.72
C ASP A 440 20.60 7.57 -37.82
N VAL A 441 20.57 6.26 -38.09
CA VAL A 441 21.15 5.25 -37.18
C VAL A 441 22.67 5.35 -37.10
N ALA A 442 23.33 5.70 -38.21
CA ALA A 442 24.79 5.77 -38.27
C ALA A 442 25.33 7.03 -37.57
N SER A 443 24.76 8.19 -37.87
CA SER A 443 25.20 9.47 -37.32
C SER A 443 24.56 9.81 -35.96
N LYS A 444 23.46 9.15 -35.61
CA LYS A 444 22.60 9.45 -34.45
C LYS A 444 21.99 10.85 -34.49
N ALA A 445 21.96 11.47 -35.67
CA ALA A 445 21.37 12.78 -35.85
C ALA A 445 19.84 12.67 -35.81
N VAL A 446 19.21 13.36 -34.86
CA VAL A 446 17.75 13.44 -34.73
C VAL A 446 17.24 14.65 -35.50
N THR A 447 16.18 14.45 -36.28
CA THR A 447 15.48 15.49 -37.01
C THR A 447 14.00 15.48 -36.63
N GLU A 448 13.47 16.65 -36.27
CA GLU A 448 12.04 16.84 -36.11
C GLU A 448 11.39 17.15 -37.46
N MET A 449 10.38 16.36 -37.82
CA MET A 449 9.65 16.50 -39.08
C MET A 449 8.41 17.37 -38.91
N ALA A 450 7.69 17.16 -37.83
CA ALA A 450 6.44 17.84 -37.54
C ALA A 450 6.15 17.80 -36.05
N GLN A 451 5.36 18.75 -35.58
CA GLN A 451 4.76 18.72 -34.25
C GLN A 451 3.31 19.18 -34.35
N ALA A 452 2.38 18.42 -33.76
CA ALA A 452 0.99 18.86 -33.67
C ALA A 452 0.88 20.08 -32.74
N LYS A 453 0.14 21.11 -33.14
CA LYS A 453 -0.03 22.35 -32.38
C LYS A 453 -1.17 22.32 -31.35
N ALA A 454 -2.01 21.28 -31.37
CA ALA A 454 -3.12 21.10 -30.44
C ALA A 454 -3.52 19.61 -30.36
N PHE A 455 -4.11 19.23 -29.22
CA PHE A 455 -4.84 17.99 -29.00
C PHE A 455 -6.34 18.22 -29.15
#